data_AF-A0A3C1B2L9-F1
#
_entry.id   AF-A0A3C1B2L9-F1
#
_cell.length_a   1.000
_cell.length_b   1.000
_cell.length_c   1.000
_cell.angle_alpha   90.00
_cell.angle_beta   90.00
_cell.angle_gamma   90.00
#
_symmetry.space_group_name_H-M   'P 1'
#
loop_
_entity.id
_entity.type
_entity.pdbx_description
1 polymer ?
#
loop_
_entity_poly.entity_id
_entity_poly.type
_entity_poly.pdbx_seq_one_letter_code
_entity_poly.pdbx_strand_id
1 'polypeptide(L)'
;MIQNRKHPAFTQDGPDREDQGNQYIANMRNGAMAGFKYFDLRGLRSLAITVRGKARGRMLIKNKPEGESLSEISIQPSAGWTRFEAPMSVPDGVQALFFVYEGRGAIDFLDFTLISEK
;
A
#
# COMPACT_ATOMS: atom_id res chain seq x y z
N MET A 1 -17.19 -18.45 -1.79
CA MET A 1 -16.52 -18.07 -3.06
C MET A 1 -15.09 -18.59 -3.01
N ILE A 2 -14.63 -19.36 -3.99
CA ILE A 2 -13.23 -19.77 -4.08
C ILE A 2 -12.47 -18.62 -4.74
N GLN A 3 -11.84 -17.77 -3.92
CA GLN A 3 -10.94 -16.71 -4.38
C GLN A 3 -9.82 -17.32 -5.22
N ASN A 4 -9.71 -16.92 -6.48
CA ASN A 4 -8.60 -17.32 -7.34
C ASN A 4 -7.33 -16.67 -6.80
N ARG A 5 -6.48 -17.48 -6.13
CA ARG A 5 -5.26 -17.03 -5.43
C ARG A 5 -4.22 -16.36 -6.33
N LYS A 6 -4.48 -16.14 -7.62
CA LYS A 6 -3.57 -15.51 -8.58
C LYS A 6 -3.66 -13.99 -8.63
N HIS A 7 -4.78 -13.38 -8.23
CA HIS A 7 -5.01 -11.94 -8.36
C HIS A 7 -5.28 -11.25 -7.00
N PRO A 8 -5.03 -9.93 -6.90
CA PRO A 8 -5.43 -9.15 -5.72
C PRO A 8 -6.95 -9.09 -5.57
N ALA A 9 -7.42 -8.95 -4.34
CA ALA A 9 -8.84 -8.80 -4.03
C ALA A 9 -9.07 -7.94 -2.78
N PHE A 10 -10.16 -7.18 -2.74
CA PHE A 10 -10.63 -6.55 -1.50
C PHE A 10 -11.28 -7.62 -0.60
N THR A 11 -10.93 -7.63 0.67
CA THR A 11 -11.47 -8.58 1.66
C THR A 11 -11.43 -7.96 3.06
N GLN A 12 -12.01 -8.65 4.04
CA GLN A 12 -11.92 -8.29 5.45
C GLN A 12 -11.50 -9.49 6.31
N ASP A 13 -10.89 -9.22 7.46
CA ASP A 13 -10.79 -10.19 8.55
C ASP A 13 -12.20 -10.34 9.20
N GLY A 14 -12.61 -11.56 9.57
CA GLY A 14 -13.88 -11.83 10.26
C GLY A 14 -15.11 -12.08 9.35
N PRO A 15 -16.22 -12.59 9.92
CA PRO A 15 -17.48 -12.80 9.20
C PRO A 15 -18.17 -11.46 8.86
N ASP A 16 -19.06 -11.50 7.87
CA ASP A 16 -19.79 -10.33 7.39
C ASP A 16 -20.64 -9.72 8.51
N ARG A 17 -20.54 -8.39 8.72
CA ARG A 17 -21.21 -7.57 9.77
C ARG A 17 -20.57 -7.53 11.17
N GLU A 18 -19.31 -7.90 11.33
CA GLU A 18 -18.57 -7.54 12.55
C GLU A 18 -17.92 -6.16 12.42
N ASP A 19 -18.19 -5.27 13.39
CA ASP A 19 -17.73 -3.88 13.46
C ASP A 19 -16.20 -3.73 13.65
N GLN A 20 -15.45 -4.84 13.64
CA GLN A 20 -14.02 -4.93 14.00
C GLN A 20 -13.15 -5.56 12.90
N GLY A 21 -13.71 -5.89 11.74
CA GLY A 21 -12.97 -6.50 10.64
C GLY A 21 -12.09 -5.50 9.89
N ASN A 22 -10.77 -5.72 9.89
CA ASN A 22 -9.85 -4.93 9.06
C ASN A 22 -10.12 -5.22 7.58
N GLN A 23 -10.48 -4.20 6.79
CA GLN A 23 -10.60 -4.30 5.35
C GLN A 23 -9.24 -4.02 4.68
N TYR A 24 -8.83 -4.85 3.74
CA TYR A 24 -7.52 -4.75 3.11
C TYR A 24 -7.52 -5.28 1.67
N ILE A 25 -6.48 -4.92 0.91
CA ILE A 25 -6.21 -5.49 -0.40
C ILE A 25 -5.35 -6.73 -0.19
N ALA A 26 -5.94 -7.90 -0.34
CA ALA A 26 -5.24 -9.16 -0.22
C ALA A 26 -4.40 -9.46 -1.45
N ASN A 27 -3.32 -10.23 -1.25
CA ASN A 27 -2.65 -10.96 -2.32
C ASN A 27 -2.05 -10.08 -3.44
N MET A 28 -1.55 -8.89 -3.12
CA MET A 28 -0.76 -8.07 -4.05
C MET A 28 0.58 -8.76 -4.35
N ARG A 29 0.79 -9.10 -5.62
CA ARG A 29 2.00 -9.74 -6.14
C ARG A 29 2.82 -8.77 -6.99
N ASN A 30 3.99 -9.20 -7.45
CA ASN A 30 4.84 -8.42 -8.34
C ASN A 30 4.03 -7.76 -9.48
N GLY A 31 4.11 -6.44 -9.61
CA GLY A 31 3.38 -5.64 -10.59
C GLY A 31 1.96 -5.27 -10.20
N ALA A 32 1.42 -5.74 -9.07
CA ALA A 32 0.11 -5.32 -8.58
C ALA A 32 0.16 -3.84 -8.16
N MET A 33 -0.85 -3.10 -8.59
CA MET A 33 -0.99 -1.66 -8.35
C MET A 33 -2.31 -1.36 -7.64
N ALA A 34 -2.25 -0.57 -6.57
CA ALA A 34 -3.42 0.03 -5.92
C ALA A 34 -3.35 1.55 -6.10
N GLY A 35 -4.40 2.16 -6.66
CA GLY A 35 -4.45 3.59 -6.93
C GLY A 35 -5.52 4.28 -6.10
N PHE A 36 -5.14 5.37 -5.41
CA PHE A 36 -6.04 6.22 -4.65
C PHE A 36 -5.91 7.65 -5.18
N LYS A 37 -7.04 8.33 -5.40
CA LYS A 37 -7.06 9.65 -6.03
C LYS A 37 -7.50 10.73 -5.05
N TYR A 38 -7.04 11.95 -5.30
CA TYR A 38 -7.48 13.18 -4.65
C TYR A 38 -7.00 13.37 -3.20
N PHE A 39 -5.71 13.15 -2.95
CA PHE A 39 -5.07 13.51 -1.68
C PHE A 39 -4.41 14.88 -1.79
N ASP A 40 -4.65 15.71 -0.79
CA ASP A 40 -3.88 16.93 -0.58
C ASP A 40 -2.53 16.57 0.05
N LEU A 41 -1.46 16.73 -0.72
CA LEU A 41 -0.11 16.33 -0.32
C LEU A 41 0.74 17.53 0.16
N ARG A 42 0.09 18.65 0.49
CA ARG A 42 0.78 19.83 1.00
C ARG A 42 1.59 19.49 2.25
N GLY A 43 2.87 19.88 2.22
CA GLY A 43 3.79 19.66 3.34
C GLY A 43 4.09 18.20 3.65
N LEU A 44 3.88 17.26 2.73
CA LEU A 44 4.21 15.83 2.93
C LEU A 44 5.71 15.63 3.18
N ARG A 45 6.03 14.86 4.23
CA ARG A 45 7.41 14.54 4.66
C ARG A 45 7.75 13.08 4.51
N SER A 46 6.80 12.23 4.89
CA SER A 46 6.97 10.78 4.78
C SER A 46 5.63 10.11 4.53
N LEU A 47 5.74 8.88 4.04
CA LEU A 47 4.61 8.01 3.81
C LEU A 47 4.90 6.68 4.50
N ALA A 48 3.89 6.16 5.20
CA ALA A 48 3.94 4.84 5.78
C ALA A 48 2.87 3.93 5.20
N ILE A 49 3.16 2.63 5.16
CA ILE A 49 2.22 1.58 4.79
C ILE A 49 2.18 0.51 5.88
N THR A 50 1.02 -0.09 6.08
CA THR A 50 0.85 -1.25 6.94
C THR A 50 0.53 -2.48 6.09
N VAL A 51 1.40 -3.47 6.15
CA VAL A 51 1.29 -4.70 5.34
C VAL A 51 1.58 -5.95 6.17
N ARG A 52 1.15 -7.11 5.67
CA ARG A 52 1.58 -8.44 6.16
C ARG A 52 1.87 -9.37 4.99
N GLY A 53 2.56 -10.47 5.24
CA GLY A 53 2.74 -11.54 4.27
C GLY A 53 4.18 -12.05 4.17
N LYS A 54 4.37 -13.08 3.34
CA LYS A 54 5.67 -13.74 3.12
C LYS A 54 6.50 -13.07 2.00
N ALA A 55 6.28 -11.78 1.78
CA ALA A 55 6.84 -11.06 0.65
C ALA A 55 8.18 -10.41 0.98
N ARG A 56 9.08 -10.34 -0.01
CA ARG A 56 10.34 -9.59 0.05
C ARG A 56 10.51 -8.78 -1.22
N GLY A 57 10.67 -7.47 -1.07
CA GLY A 57 10.72 -6.55 -2.20
C GLY A 57 10.59 -5.11 -1.76
N ARG A 58 9.89 -4.30 -2.56
CA ARG A 58 9.63 -2.89 -2.29
C ARG A 58 8.23 -2.49 -2.71
N MET A 59 7.69 -1.48 -2.05
CA MET A 59 6.52 -0.74 -2.52
C MET A 59 7.00 0.54 -3.18
N LEU A 60 6.72 0.70 -4.48
CA LEU A 60 6.94 1.95 -5.20
C LEU A 60 5.73 2.86 -5.02
N ILE A 61 5.97 4.13 -4.75
CA ILE A 61 4.94 5.16 -4.64
C ILE A 61 5.04 6.09 -5.84
N LYS A 62 3.97 6.20 -6.63
CA LYS A 62 3.94 7.04 -7.84
C LYS A 62 2.75 8.00 -7.80
N ASN A 63 2.81 9.09 -8.57
CA ASN A 63 1.64 9.97 -8.79
C ASN A 63 0.95 9.76 -10.15
N LYS A 64 1.49 8.87 -10.99
CA LYS A 64 0.91 8.44 -12.26
C LYS A 64 1.14 6.92 -12.42
N PRO A 65 0.23 6.16 -13.06
CA PRO A 65 0.40 4.71 -13.23
C PRO A 65 1.73 4.34 -13.92
N GLU A 66 2.01 4.99 -15.05
CA GLU A 66 3.23 4.79 -15.85
C GLU A 66 4.35 5.78 -15.48
N GLY A 67 4.22 6.47 -14.33
CA GLY A 67 5.21 7.43 -13.88
C GLY A 67 6.43 6.80 -13.22
N GLU A 68 7.44 7.64 -12.96
CA GLU A 68 8.58 7.29 -12.10
C GLU A 68 8.15 7.16 -10.64
N SER A 69 8.94 6.41 -9.87
CA SER A 69 8.75 6.29 -8.42
C SER A 69 9.17 7.58 -7.73
N LEU A 70 8.30 8.10 -6.87
CA LEU A 70 8.54 9.26 -6.00
C LEU A 70 9.19 8.85 -4.67
N SER A 71 8.93 7.62 -4.22
CA SER A 71 9.52 7.04 -3.02
C SER A 71 9.42 5.52 -3.07
N GLU A 72 10.34 4.84 -2.37
CA GLU A 72 10.37 3.39 -2.27
C GLU A 72 10.43 2.95 -0.81
N ILE A 73 9.54 2.03 -0.42
CA ILE A 73 9.53 1.43 0.92
C ILE A 73 10.00 -0.02 0.81
N SER A 74 11.11 -0.35 1.46
CA SER A 74 11.61 -1.73 1.52
C SER A 74 10.72 -2.61 2.38
N ILE A 75 10.29 -3.75 1.83
CA ILE A 75 9.37 -4.68 2.48
C ILE A 75 10.09 -5.99 2.79
N GLN A 76 10.00 -6.38 4.06
CA GLN A 76 10.45 -7.67 4.56
C GLN A 76 9.26 -8.53 4.97
N PRO A 77 9.39 -9.88 4.97
CA PRO A 77 8.32 -10.77 5.40
C PRO A 77 7.88 -10.48 6.83
N SER A 78 6.57 -10.42 7.06
CA SER A 78 5.99 -10.30 8.39
C SER A 78 4.74 -11.16 8.53
N ALA A 79 4.62 -11.86 9.66
CA ALA A 79 3.45 -12.67 9.98
C ALA A 79 2.24 -11.82 10.38
N GLY A 80 2.47 -10.68 11.05
CA GLY A 80 1.44 -9.74 11.48
C GLY A 80 1.43 -8.45 10.66
N TRP A 81 0.44 -7.60 10.92
CA TRP A 81 0.42 -6.24 10.37
C TRP A 81 1.64 -5.47 10.86
N THR A 82 2.44 -4.97 9.93
CA THR A 82 3.69 -4.27 10.24
C THR A 82 3.78 -3.00 9.42
N ARG A 83 4.12 -1.92 10.10
CA ARG A 83 4.26 -0.59 9.52
C ARG A 83 5.68 -0.39 8.99
N PHE A 84 5.77 0.04 7.73
CA PHE A 84 7.02 0.46 7.09
C PHE A 84 6.86 1.90 6.61
N GLU A 85 7.94 2.69 6.66
CA GLU A 85 7.91 4.11 6.35
C GLU A 85 9.12 4.49 5.50
N ALA A 86 8.93 5.44 4.58
CA ALA A 86 10.00 6.10 3.87
C ALA A 86 9.75 7.61 3.75
N PRO A 87 10.82 8.42 3.68
CA PRO A 87 10.69 9.83 3.33
C PRO A 87 10.11 9.97 1.91
N MET A 88 9.27 10.99 1.74
CA MET A 88 8.67 11.32 0.45
C MET A 88 8.35 12.80 0.43
N SER A 89 8.81 13.49 -0.61
CA SER A 89 8.50 14.88 -0.87
C SER A 89 7.98 15.00 -2.29
N VAL A 90 6.89 15.74 -2.44
CA VAL A 90 6.21 15.97 -3.72
C VAL A 90 5.79 17.42 -3.80
N PRO A 91 5.57 17.96 -5.01
CA PRO A 91 4.98 19.27 -5.15
C PRO A 91 3.65 19.37 -4.40
N ASP A 92 3.42 20.51 -3.75
CA ASP A 92 2.16 20.81 -3.10
C ASP A 92 0.97 20.69 -4.06
N GLY A 93 -0.15 20.18 -3.54
CA GLY A 93 -1.42 20.14 -4.26
C GLY A 93 -2.13 18.78 -4.19
N VAL A 94 -3.27 18.73 -4.89
CA VAL A 94 -4.10 17.53 -4.96
C VAL A 94 -3.54 16.56 -6.00
N GLN A 95 -3.14 15.37 -5.57
CA GLN A 95 -2.55 14.35 -6.43
C GLN A 95 -3.18 12.98 -6.21
N ALA A 96 -2.97 12.09 -7.18
CA ALA A 96 -3.21 10.67 -7.01
C ALA A 96 -1.95 9.99 -6.47
N LEU A 97 -2.12 8.88 -5.76
CA LEU A 97 -1.06 8.00 -5.30
C LEU A 97 -1.30 6.58 -5.81
N PHE A 98 -0.26 5.97 -6.36
CA PHE A 98 -0.25 4.60 -6.83
C PHE A 98 0.82 3.82 -6.09
N PHE A 99 0.41 2.70 -5.52
CA PHE A 99 1.23 1.79 -4.73
C PHE A 99 1.49 0.55 -5.57
N VAL A 100 2.72 0.38 -6.04
CA VAL A 100 3.11 -0.75 -6.89
C VAL A 100 4.04 -1.67 -6.13
N TYR A 101 3.63 -2.92 -5.92
CA TYR A 101 4.51 -3.90 -5.29
C TYR A 101 5.44 -4.55 -6.32
N GLU A 102 6.74 -4.48 -6.07
CA GLU A 102 7.77 -5.19 -6.84
C GLU A 102 8.56 -6.13 -5.93
N GLY A 103 8.59 -7.42 -6.24
CA GLY A 103 9.29 -8.40 -5.42
C GLY A 103 8.77 -9.82 -5.54
N ARG A 104 9.17 -10.65 -4.57
CA ARG A 104 8.78 -12.06 -4.49
C ARG A 104 7.76 -12.26 -3.38
N GLY A 105 6.81 -13.17 -3.62
CA GLY A 105 5.74 -13.46 -2.67
C GLY A 105 4.52 -12.59 -2.90
N ALA A 106 3.70 -12.44 -1.86
CA ALA A 106 2.51 -11.60 -1.88
C ALA A 106 2.39 -10.84 -0.56
N ILE A 107 1.94 -9.60 -0.64
CA ILE A 107 1.54 -8.79 0.52
C ILE A 107 0.02 -8.69 0.58
N ASP A 108 -0.50 -8.63 1.81
CA ASP A 108 -1.78 -8.00 2.08
C ASP A 108 -1.51 -6.56 2.50
N PHE A 109 -2.25 -5.61 1.93
CA PHE A 109 -2.08 -4.18 2.14
C PHE A 109 -3.28 -3.59 2.86
N LEU A 110 -3.07 -3.16 4.11
CA LEU A 110 -4.12 -2.69 5.01
C LEU A 110 -4.40 -1.20 4.81
N ASP A 111 -3.40 -0.37 5.09
CA ASP A 111 -3.54 1.08 5.11
C ASP A 111 -2.24 1.76 4.70
N PHE A 112 -2.36 3.04 4.39
CA PHE A 112 -1.23 3.96 4.32
C PHE A 112 -1.53 5.22 5.12
N THR A 113 -0.48 5.89 5.59
CA THR A 113 -0.55 7.15 6.34
C THR A 113 0.32 8.19 5.66
N LEU A 114 -0.23 9.37 5.45
CA LEU A 114 0.48 10.56 5.00
C LEU A 114 0.94 11.35 6.23
N ILE A 115 2.23 11.63 6.33
CA ILE A 115 2.81 12.40 7.43
C ILE A 115 3.27 13.74 6.89
N SER A 116 2.56 14.79 7.26
CA SER A 116 2.85 16.16 6.85
C SER A 116 3.40 17.00 8.00
N GLU A 117 4.05 18.11 7.66
CA GLU A 117 4.34 19.17 8.64
C GLU A 117 3.04 19.73 9.23
N LYS A 118 3.12 20.27 10.46
CA LYS A 118 1.98 20.91 11.13
C LYS A 118 1.65 22.27 10.55
#